data_AF-A0A8S3UEU2-F1
#
_entry.id   AF-A0A8S3UEU2-F1
#
_cell.length_a   1.000
_cell.length_b   1.000
_cell.length_c   1.000
_cell.angle_alpha   90.00
_cell.angle_beta   90.00
_cell.angle_gamma   90.00
#
_symmetry.space_group_name_H-M   'P 1'
#
loop_
_entity.id
_entity.type
_entity.pdbx_description
1 polymer ?
#
loop_
_entity_poly.entity_id
_entity_poly.type
_entity_poly.pdbx_seq_one_letter_code
_entity_poly.pdbx_strand_id
1 'polypeptide(L)'
;MHCADHNQCIDEWEQCDGETVHCRDGSDEQEDICRRNVDSDSVTAIMGTVFTLLSSVTERMTVAIIRMKKNLVLVACFQIELTTCNMEKMIIIKAAIILFLFGTVESQLGTSCGILYKNKQVHCEDNSQCVYEYQLCDGSNQCRDGSDEREDFCTDYQCREGDVKCADGRQCIWKLALCNNHIACNDGSDESEATCKGRPCRNMKVHCADDTQCIFFWEQCDGKTVHCRDGSDDQENLCRNYTCDDLKCADDLQCFTYIHLCDGKRDCNDGSDETFNVCKTRYCGWRQRSCDNGNCVYIHQFCDGKDDCGDNSDEKEPCFRNNY
;
A
#
# COMPACT_ATOMS: atom_id res chain seq x y z
N MET A 1 3.61 16.21 12.64
CA MET A 1 2.98 17.21 13.55
C MET A 1 4.06 17.97 14.33
N HIS A 2 3.72 19.08 15.01
CA HIS A 2 4.69 19.86 15.81
C HIS A 2 4.72 19.39 17.26
N CYS A 3 5.92 19.20 17.83
CA CYS A 3 6.11 19.09 19.27
C CYS A 3 5.66 20.38 19.97
N ALA A 4 5.33 20.33 21.27
CA ALA A 4 4.82 21.50 22.01
C ALA A 4 5.78 22.70 22.01
N ASP A 5 7.07 22.46 21.82
CA ASP A 5 8.11 23.48 21.69
C ASP A 5 8.19 24.15 20.30
N HIS A 6 7.39 23.69 19.33
CA HIS A 6 7.32 24.14 17.93
C HIS A 6 8.65 24.10 17.14
N ASN A 7 9.72 23.53 17.70
CA ASN A 7 11.06 23.50 17.08
C ASN A 7 11.45 22.12 16.54
N GLN A 8 10.64 21.10 16.80
CA GLN A 8 10.77 19.77 16.22
C GLN A 8 9.48 19.35 15.50
N CYS A 9 9.67 18.66 14.37
CA CYS A 9 8.61 18.04 13.61
C CYS A 9 8.85 16.53 13.64
N ILE A 10 7.80 15.77 13.97
CA ILE A 10 7.79 14.31 13.94
C ILE A 10 6.81 13.82 12.87
N ASP A 11 7.02 12.60 12.39
CA ASP A 11 6.11 11.97 11.44
C ASP A 11 4.74 11.72 12.09
N GLU A 12 3.68 11.73 11.27
CA GLU A 12 2.29 11.62 11.74
C GLU A 12 2.00 10.30 12.47
N TRP A 13 2.79 9.26 12.20
CA TRP A 13 2.66 7.92 12.78
C TRP A 13 3.41 7.74 14.10
N GLU A 14 4.31 8.68 14.43
CA GLU A 14 5.18 8.65 15.61
C GLU A 14 4.60 9.47 16.79
N GLN A 15 3.40 10.02 16.62
CA GLN A 15 2.72 10.76 17.67
C GLN A 15 1.64 9.90 18.32
N CYS A 16 1.68 9.77 19.65
CA CYS A 16 0.75 8.95 20.44
C CYS A 16 0.80 7.47 20.04
N ASP A 17 2.00 6.95 19.76
CA ASP A 17 2.23 5.55 19.39
C ASP A 17 2.41 4.64 20.61
N GLY A 18 2.71 5.22 21.78
CA GLY A 18 2.86 4.50 23.04
C GLY A 18 4.07 3.57 23.11
N GLU A 19 4.96 3.60 22.11
CA GLU A 19 6.16 2.78 22.03
C GLU A 19 7.41 3.56 22.40
N THR A 20 7.63 4.73 21.78
CA THR A 20 8.86 5.51 21.96
C THR A 20 8.61 7.02 21.94
N VAL A 21 9.33 7.74 22.80
CA VAL A 21 9.26 9.21 22.88
C VAL A 21 10.15 9.82 21.79
N HIS A 22 9.53 10.47 20.82
CA HIS A 22 10.15 11.13 19.66
C HIS A 22 10.36 12.64 19.87
N CYS A 23 9.53 13.30 20.69
CA CYS A 23 9.76 14.69 21.08
C CYS A 23 10.71 14.78 22.27
N ARG A 24 11.67 15.70 22.25
CA ARG A 24 12.70 15.84 23.30
C ARG A 24 12.13 16.16 24.69
N ASP A 25 10.94 16.76 24.73
CA ASP A 25 10.17 17.09 25.92
C ASP A 25 9.11 16.04 26.28
N GLY A 26 8.99 14.96 25.49
CA GLY A 26 8.00 13.91 25.66
C GLY A 26 6.56 14.36 25.42
N SER A 27 6.36 15.45 24.69
CA SER A 27 5.03 16.00 24.42
C SER A 27 4.20 15.18 23.44
N ASP A 28 4.83 14.36 22.62
CA ASP A 28 4.20 13.42 21.69
C ASP A 28 3.35 12.34 22.36
N GLU A 29 3.66 11.98 23.62
CA GLU A 29 2.94 10.97 24.41
C GLU A 29 2.12 11.58 25.56
N GLN A 30 2.01 12.90 25.62
CA GLN A 30 1.24 13.57 26.67
C GLN A 30 -0.26 13.60 26.35
N GLU A 31 -1.06 13.26 27.36
CA GLU A 31 -2.51 13.12 27.27
C GLU A 31 -3.21 14.38 26.72
N ASP A 32 -2.65 15.56 27.02
CA ASP A 32 -3.16 16.87 26.61
C ASP A 32 -3.03 17.12 25.08
N ILE A 33 -2.10 16.43 24.43
CA ILE A 33 -1.83 16.50 22.99
C ILE A 33 -2.56 15.37 22.26
N CYS A 34 -2.54 14.15 22.81
CA CYS A 34 -3.26 13.01 22.24
C CYS A 34 -4.79 13.15 22.31
N ARG A 35 -5.34 13.86 23.31
CA ARG A 35 -6.80 14.10 23.42
C ARG A 35 -7.38 14.99 22.32
N ARG A 36 -6.56 15.74 21.57
CA ARG A 36 -7.08 16.55 20.45
C ARG A 36 -7.41 15.73 19.20
N ASN A 37 -7.00 14.46 19.13
CA ASN A 37 -7.21 13.58 17.97
C ASN A 37 -8.20 12.42 18.22
N VAL A 38 -9.01 12.49 19.26
CA VAL A 38 -10.07 11.49 19.50
C VAL A 38 -11.42 12.18 19.58
N ASP A 39 -12.23 12.06 18.53
CA ASP A 39 -13.65 12.42 18.56
C ASP A 39 -14.36 11.50 19.58
N SER A 40 -14.65 12.06 20.76
CA SER A 40 -15.21 11.41 21.95
C SER A 40 -16.67 10.94 21.83
N ASP A 41 -17.29 11.08 20.66
CA ASP A 41 -18.73 10.84 20.49
C ASP A 41 -19.09 9.38 20.17
N SER A 42 -18.14 8.55 19.72
CA SER A 42 -18.42 7.15 19.35
C SER A 42 -18.34 6.16 20.51
N VAL A 43 -17.39 6.35 21.43
CA VAL A 43 -17.18 5.46 22.59
C VAL A 43 -18.29 5.63 23.63
N THR A 44 -18.79 6.86 23.79
CA THR A 44 -19.87 7.20 24.72
C THR A 44 -21.22 6.60 24.27
N ALA A 45 -21.46 6.51 22.96
CA ALA A 45 -22.67 5.89 22.39
C ALA A 45 -22.68 4.36 22.54
N ILE A 46 -21.51 3.71 22.39
CA ILE A 46 -21.36 2.25 22.56
C ILE A 46 -21.47 1.86 24.04
N MET A 47 -20.84 2.61 24.94
CA MET A 47 -20.98 2.38 26.39
C MET A 47 -22.42 2.61 26.88
N GLY A 48 -23.13 3.60 26.35
CA GLY A 48 -24.53 3.88 26.68
C GLY A 48 -25.53 2.82 26.21
N THR A 49 -25.30 2.25 25.02
CA THR A 49 -26.12 1.14 24.49
C THR A 49 -25.88 -0.17 25.24
N VAL A 50 -24.63 -0.45 25.64
CA VAL A 50 -24.29 -1.59 26.50
C VAL A 50 -24.92 -1.47 27.89
N PHE A 51 -24.94 -0.26 28.49
CA PHE A 51 -25.52 -0.04 29.81
C PHE A 51 -27.06 -0.17 29.83
N THR A 52 -27.73 0.26 28.76
CA THR A 52 -29.20 0.13 28.59
C THR A 52 -29.63 -1.30 28.27
N LEU A 53 -28.79 -2.08 27.57
CA LEU A 53 -29.01 -3.52 27.37
C LEU A 53 -28.81 -4.31 28.69
N LEU A 54 -27.80 -3.96 29.49
CA LEU A 54 -27.55 -4.59 30.80
C LEU A 54 -28.67 -4.30 31.83
N SER A 55 -29.27 -3.10 31.81
CA SER A 55 -30.42 -2.79 32.68
C SER A 55 -31.71 -3.51 32.25
N SER A 56 -31.94 -3.65 30.94
CA SER A 56 -33.05 -4.42 30.35
C SER A 56 -32.99 -5.93 30.68
N VAL A 57 -31.79 -6.51 30.64
CA VAL A 57 -31.58 -7.95 30.94
C VAL A 57 -31.75 -8.23 32.43
N THR A 58 -31.32 -7.33 33.30
CA THR A 58 -31.47 -7.48 34.77
C THR A 58 -32.94 -7.38 35.21
N GLU A 59 -33.74 -6.47 34.63
CA GLU A 59 -35.19 -6.41 34.90
C GLU A 59 -35.93 -7.69 34.44
N ARG A 60 -35.60 -8.21 33.26
CA ARG A 60 -36.24 -9.43 32.73
C ARG A 60 -35.88 -10.70 33.52
N MET A 61 -34.65 -10.78 34.06
CA MET A 61 -34.26 -11.86 34.98
C MET A 61 -35.00 -11.78 36.31
N THR A 62 -35.25 -10.56 36.83
CA THR A 62 -35.97 -10.37 38.09
C THR A 62 -37.43 -10.82 37.99
N VAL A 63 -38.09 -10.56 36.85
CA VAL A 63 -39.47 -10.98 36.58
C VAL A 63 -39.59 -12.51 36.36
N ALA A 64 -38.59 -13.14 35.75
CA ALA A 64 -38.54 -14.60 35.59
C ALA A 64 -38.38 -15.33 36.93
N ILE A 65 -37.58 -14.77 37.86
CA ILE A 65 -37.37 -15.30 39.21
C ILE A 65 -38.64 -15.19 40.08
N ILE A 66 -39.48 -14.16 39.88
CA ILE A 66 -40.75 -13.96 40.61
C ILE A 66 -41.82 -14.99 40.20
N ARG A 67 -41.79 -15.52 38.97
CA ARG A 67 -42.78 -16.49 38.47
C ARG A 67 -42.48 -17.97 38.81
N MET A 68 -41.27 -18.31 39.24
CA MET A 68 -40.86 -19.70 39.50
C MET A 68 -40.98 -20.17 40.97
N LYS A 69 -41.51 -19.38 41.91
CA LYS A 69 -41.68 -19.79 43.32
C LYS A 69 -43.13 -20.09 43.71
N LYS A 70 -43.71 -21.14 43.13
CA LYS A 70 -44.70 -22.00 43.80
C LYS A 70 -44.24 -23.44 43.62
N ASN A 71 -44.03 -24.13 44.73
CA ASN A 71 -43.68 -25.55 44.83
C ASN A 71 -42.20 -25.91 44.61
N LEU A 72 -41.36 -25.59 45.58
CA LEU A 72 -40.59 -26.63 46.25
C LEU A 72 -40.19 -26.14 47.65
N VAL A 73 -40.56 -26.94 48.63
CA VAL A 73 -40.64 -26.66 50.06
C VAL A 73 -39.62 -27.56 50.76
N LEU A 74 -39.04 -27.06 51.87
CA LEU A 74 -38.30 -27.78 52.94
C LEU A 74 -36.86 -28.22 52.56
N VAL A 75 -35.75 -27.92 53.23
CA VAL A 75 -35.33 -27.49 54.60
C VAL A 75 -33.86 -26.99 54.42
N ALA A 76 -33.26 -25.96 55.04
CA ALA A 76 -33.43 -25.39 56.38
C ALA A 76 -32.94 -23.93 56.46
N CYS A 77 -33.58 -23.20 57.37
CA CYS A 77 -33.11 -22.06 58.15
C CYS A 77 -32.88 -20.69 57.50
N PHE A 78 -33.99 -19.95 57.54
CA PHE A 78 -34.14 -18.54 57.89
C PHE A 78 -33.36 -18.12 59.16
N GLN A 79 -32.95 -16.84 59.17
CA GLN A 79 -32.45 -15.97 60.26
C GLN A 79 -31.10 -16.26 60.94
N ILE A 80 -30.05 -15.59 60.47
CA ILE A 80 -29.02 -14.96 61.33
C ILE A 80 -28.66 -13.60 60.72
N GLU A 81 -29.05 -12.50 61.39
CA GLU A 81 -28.25 -11.27 61.33
C GLU A 81 -26.86 -11.61 61.87
N LEU A 82 -25.79 -11.49 61.08
CA LEU A 82 -24.41 -11.21 61.52
C LEU A 82 -23.50 -11.24 60.29
N THR A 83 -23.00 -10.06 59.93
CA THR A 83 -21.56 -9.81 59.88
C THR A 83 -20.69 -11.07 59.74
N THR A 84 -20.28 -11.39 58.53
CA THR A 84 -18.89 -11.79 58.24
C THR A 84 -18.73 -11.84 56.74
N CYS A 85 -17.91 -10.91 56.25
CA CYS A 85 -17.31 -10.94 54.94
C CYS A 85 -16.55 -12.27 54.79
N ASN A 86 -17.03 -13.18 53.93
CA ASN A 86 -16.19 -14.29 53.48
C ASN A 86 -15.94 -14.11 51.97
N MET A 87 -14.78 -13.53 51.68
CA MET A 87 -14.32 -13.17 50.33
C MET A 87 -14.33 -14.37 49.37
N GLU A 88 -14.18 -15.60 49.87
CA GLU A 88 -14.14 -16.81 49.02
C GLU A 88 -15.45 -17.10 48.30
N LYS A 89 -16.62 -16.89 48.93
CA LYS A 89 -17.92 -17.18 48.30
C LYS A 89 -18.36 -16.10 47.31
N MET A 90 -17.90 -14.86 47.50
CA MET A 90 -18.10 -13.77 46.54
C MET A 90 -17.28 -13.97 45.25
N ILE A 91 -16.08 -14.55 45.35
CA ILE A 91 -15.22 -14.81 44.19
C ILE A 91 -15.86 -15.85 43.27
N ILE A 92 -16.43 -16.93 43.82
CA ILE A 92 -17.05 -18.00 43.01
C ILE A 92 -18.28 -17.49 42.25
N ILE A 93 -19.12 -16.67 42.89
CA ILE A 93 -20.30 -16.08 42.24
C ILE A 93 -19.90 -15.05 41.18
N LYS A 94 -18.91 -14.19 41.46
CA LYS A 94 -18.36 -13.25 40.48
C LYS A 94 -17.71 -13.97 39.30
N ALA A 95 -16.96 -15.03 39.55
CA ALA A 95 -16.33 -15.85 38.49
C ALA A 95 -17.37 -16.57 37.63
N ALA A 96 -18.46 -17.08 38.20
CA ALA A 96 -19.54 -17.71 37.44
C ALA A 96 -20.30 -16.72 36.55
N ILE A 97 -20.55 -15.50 37.04
CA ILE A 97 -21.17 -14.42 36.26
C ILE A 97 -20.22 -13.95 35.14
N ILE A 98 -18.92 -13.81 35.44
CA ILE A 98 -17.90 -13.45 34.45
C ILE A 98 -17.81 -14.54 33.38
N LEU A 99 -17.75 -15.84 33.73
CA LEU A 99 -17.70 -16.94 32.76
C LEU A 99 -18.97 -17.02 31.90
N PHE A 100 -20.14 -16.73 32.46
CA PHE A 100 -21.40 -16.69 31.71
C PHE A 100 -21.46 -15.49 30.76
N LEU A 101 -20.98 -14.31 31.19
CA LEU A 101 -20.87 -13.12 30.35
C LEU A 101 -19.79 -13.29 29.26
N PHE A 102 -18.63 -13.87 29.58
CA PHE A 102 -17.58 -14.19 28.61
C PHE A 102 -18.05 -15.24 27.60
N GLY A 103 -18.83 -16.25 28.03
CA GLY A 103 -19.45 -17.22 27.12
C GLY A 103 -20.46 -16.57 26.15
N THR A 104 -21.18 -15.53 26.58
CA THR A 104 -22.04 -14.74 25.68
C THR A 104 -21.24 -13.80 24.77
N VAL A 105 -20.08 -13.31 25.20
CA VAL A 105 -19.20 -12.44 24.40
C VAL A 105 -18.45 -13.24 23.32
N GLU A 106 -17.96 -14.45 23.61
CA GLU A 106 -17.39 -15.35 22.60
C GLU A 106 -18.43 -15.74 21.53
N SER A 107 -19.70 -15.88 21.90
CA SER A 107 -20.79 -16.12 20.94
C SER A 107 -21.15 -14.90 20.07
N GLN A 108 -20.71 -13.69 20.44
CA GLN A 108 -20.95 -12.44 19.70
C GLN A 108 -19.73 -12.02 18.87
N LEU A 109 -18.50 -12.36 19.29
CA LEU A 109 -17.27 -12.11 18.53
C LEU A 109 -17.18 -12.97 17.25
N GLY A 110 -17.87 -14.10 17.18
CA GLY A 110 -17.99 -14.91 15.96
C GLY A 110 -18.92 -14.31 14.89
N THR A 111 -19.63 -13.21 15.20
CA THR A 111 -20.66 -12.62 14.32
C THR A 111 -20.39 -11.18 13.90
N SER A 112 -19.32 -10.53 14.36
CA SER A 112 -18.97 -9.17 13.91
C SER A 112 -17.74 -9.19 13.00
N CYS A 113 -17.91 -8.84 11.73
CA CYS A 113 -16.77 -8.55 10.85
C CYS A 113 -15.98 -7.35 11.40
N GLY A 114 -14.66 -7.40 11.28
CA GLY A 114 -13.78 -6.33 11.76
C GLY A 114 -13.95 -5.04 10.96
N ILE A 115 -14.24 -3.93 11.63
CA ILE A 115 -14.36 -2.58 11.02
C ILE A 115 -13.13 -1.76 11.38
N LEU A 116 -11.94 -2.25 11.03
CA LEU A 116 -10.73 -1.44 11.11
C LEU A 116 -10.70 -0.51 9.89
N TYR A 117 -10.45 0.78 10.11
CA TYR A 117 -10.58 1.87 9.12
C TYR A 117 -9.79 1.64 7.81
N LYS A 118 -8.73 0.83 7.83
CA LYS A 118 -7.94 0.47 6.63
C LYS A 118 -8.36 -0.84 5.97
N ASN A 119 -9.08 -1.72 6.66
CA ASN A 119 -9.43 -3.07 6.23
C ASN A 119 -10.87 -3.40 6.64
N LYS A 120 -11.83 -2.67 6.05
CA LYS A 120 -13.26 -2.89 6.28
C LYS A 120 -13.64 -4.29 5.78
N GLN A 121 -14.19 -5.10 6.67
CA GLN A 121 -14.74 -6.42 6.34
C GLN A 121 -16.27 -6.36 6.27
N VAL A 122 -16.82 -7.17 5.38
CA VAL A 122 -18.26 -7.26 5.08
C VAL A 122 -18.66 -8.72 5.17
N HIS A 123 -19.87 -8.98 5.68
CA HIS A 123 -20.42 -10.34 5.70
C HIS A 123 -20.88 -10.76 4.31
N CYS A 124 -20.65 -12.02 3.96
CA CYS A 124 -21.34 -12.67 2.84
C CYS A 124 -22.86 -12.71 3.12
N GLU A 125 -23.67 -12.88 2.08
CA GLU A 125 -25.14 -12.83 2.23
C GLU A 125 -25.68 -13.91 3.19
N ASP A 126 -25.06 -15.10 3.19
CA ASP A 126 -25.41 -16.19 4.11
C ASP A 126 -24.89 -16.01 5.56
N ASN A 127 -24.20 -14.90 5.84
CA ASN A 127 -23.57 -14.60 7.14
C ASN A 127 -22.56 -15.67 7.61
N SER A 128 -22.08 -16.54 6.71
CA SER A 128 -21.21 -17.66 7.07
C SER A 128 -19.76 -17.25 7.27
N GLN A 129 -19.34 -16.14 6.64
CA GLN A 129 -17.97 -15.66 6.67
C GLN A 129 -17.89 -14.14 6.39
N CYS A 130 -16.77 -13.55 6.80
CA CYS A 130 -16.41 -12.17 6.49
C CYS A 130 -15.37 -12.14 5.36
N VAL A 131 -15.57 -11.25 4.40
CA VAL A 131 -14.62 -10.94 3.32
C VAL A 131 -14.21 -9.48 3.41
N TYR A 132 -13.05 -9.11 2.87
CA TYR A 132 -12.66 -7.72 2.83
C TYR A 132 -13.42 -6.96 1.73
N GLU A 133 -13.67 -5.68 1.93
CA GLU A 133 -14.39 -4.84 0.95
C GLU A 133 -13.71 -4.81 -0.43
N TYR A 134 -12.36 -4.88 -0.49
CA TYR A 134 -11.62 -4.95 -1.76
C TYR A 134 -11.78 -6.28 -2.50
N GLN A 135 -12.38 -7.28 -1.85
CA GLN A 135 -12.65 -8.60 -2.42
C GLN A 135 -14.08 -8.74 -2.94
N LEU A 136 -14.89 -7.67 -2.86
CA LEU A 136 -16.22 -7.67 -3.42
C LEU A 136 -16.13 -7.31 -4.90
N CYS A 137 -16.69 -8.16 -5.75
CA CYS A 137 -16.68 -7.99 -7.19
C CYS A 137 -15.26 -7.83 -7.75
N ASP A 138 -14.27 -8.52 -7.19
CA ASP A 138 -12.87 -8.48 -7.63
C ASP A 138 -12.60 -9.48 -8.77
N GLY A 139 -13.60 -10.29 -9.14
CA GLY A 139 -13.53 -11.33 -10.15
C GLY A 139 -13.22 -12.72 -9.57
N SER A 140 -13.14 -12.86 -8.25
CA SER A 140 -12.84 -14.13 -7.58
C SER A 140 -13.79 -14.42 -6.40
N ASN A 141 -14.33 -15.65 -6.39
CA ASN A 141 -15.29 -16.09 -5.38
C ASN A 141 -14.61 -16.37 -4.04
N GLN A 142 -14.76 -15.46 -3.10
CA GLN A 142 -14.23 -15.61 -1.75
C GLN A 142 -15.33 -16.13 -0.84
N CYS A 143 -16.57 -15.68 -1.04
CA CYS A 143 -17.74 -16.22 -0.37
C CYS A 143 -18.03 -17.66 -0.79
N ARG A 144 -18.31 -18.52 0.19
CA ARG A 144 -18.71 -19.91 -0.07
C ARG A 144 -19.98 -20.01 -0.93
N ASP A 145 -20.89 -19.06 -0.77
CA ASP A 145 -22.12 -18.94 -1.54
C ASP A 145 -21.94 -18.15 -2.86
N GLY A 146 -20.74 -17.60 -3.11
CA GLY A 146 -20.43 -16.75 -4.26
C GLY A 146 -21.21 -15.43 -4.28
N SER A 147 -21.69 -14.97 -3.12
CA SER A 147 -22.48 -13.73 -3.03
C SER A 147 -21.68 -12.47 -3.35
N ASP A 148 -20.36 -12.51 -3.17
CA ASP A 148 -19.41 -11.44 -3.46
C ASP A 148 -19.21 -11.17 -4.96
N GLU A 149 -19.44 -12.15 -5.83
CA GLU A 149 -19.27 -12.04 -7.29
C GLU A 149 -20.59 -12.19 -8.06
N ARG A 150 -21.72 -12.07 -7.37
CA ARG A 150 -23.04 -12.21 -8.00
C ARG A 150 -23.32 -11.04 -8.93
N GLU A 151 -23.75 -11.34 -10.15
CA GLU A 151 -24.07 -10.34 -11.19
C GLU A 151 -25.03 -9.23 -10.70
N ASP A 152 -26.17 -9.61 -10.11
CA ASP A 152 -27.18 -8.65 -9.64
C ASP A 152 -26.62 -7.72 -8.54
N PHE A 153 -25.72 -8.24 -7.70
CA PHE A 153 -25.08 -7.46 -6.64
C PHE A 153 -24.01 -6.54 -7.21
N CYS A 154 -23.11 -7.08 -8.03
CA CYS A 154 -21.97 -6.35 -8.55
C CYS A 154 -22.36 -5.24 -9.52
N THR A 155 -23.45 -5.40 -10.28
CA THR A 155 -23.94 -4.37 -11.21
C THR A 155 -24.31 -3.08 -10.47
N ASP A 156 -24.92 -3.18 -9.29
CA ASP A 156 -25.32 -2.03 -8.46
C ASP A 156 -24.24 -1.58 -7.47
N TYR A 157 -23.30 -2.46 -7.12
CA TYR A 157 -22.22 -2.20 -6.18
C TYR A 157 -21.34 -1.00 -6.61
N GLN A 158 -21.00 -0.12 -5.67
CA GLN A 158 -20.07 0.98 -5.93
C GLN A 158 -18.67 0.56 -5.48
N CYS A 159 -17.72 0.54 -6.43
CA CYS A 159 -16.34 0.17 -6.12
C CYS A 159 -15.74 1.08 -5.06
N ARG A 160 -14.80 0.53 -4.28
CA ARG A 160 -14.04 1.26 -3.27
C ARG A 160 -13.34 2.48 -3.87
N GLU A 161 -13.11 3.49 -3.04
CA GLU A 161 -12.32 4.67 -3.44
C GLU A 161 -10.94 4.24 -3.96
N GLY A 162 -10.63 4.64 -5.20
CA GLY A 162 -9.40 4.25 -5.89
C GLY A 162 -9.60 3.14 -6.93
N ASP A 163 -10.72 2.43 -6.90
CA ASP A 163 -11.06 1.38 -7.85
C ASP A 163 -12.00 1.90 -8.95
N VAL A 164 -12.07 1.17 -10.04
CA VAL A 164 -12.88 1.49 -11.23
C VAL A 164 -13.64 0.25 -11.65
N LYS A 165 -14.91 0.46 -12.01
CA LYS A 165 -15.80 -0.58 -12.50
C LYS A 165 -15.54 -0.86 -13.99
N CYS A 166 -15.43 -2.15 -14.35
CA CYS A 166 -15.32 -2.62 -15.73
C CYS A 166 -16.57 -2.25 -16.55
N ALA A 167 -16.48 -2.29 -17.89
CA ALA A 167 -17.57 -1.83 -18.76
C ALA A 167 -18.84 -2.67 -18.64
N ASP A 168 -18.71 -3.98 -18.39
CA ASP A 168 -19.84 -4.87 -18.11
C ASP A 168 -20.53 -4.60 -16.75
N GLY A 169 -19.90 -3.82 -15.88
CA GLY A 169 -20.42 -3.45 -14.56
C GLY A 169 -20.23 -4.52 -13.48
N ARG A 170 -19.60 -5.66 -13.77
CA ARG A 170 -19.57 -6.84 -12.90
C ARG A 170 -18.33 -6.97 -12.05
N GLN A 171 -17.26 -6.25 -12.39
CA GLN A 171 -15.98 -6.32 -11.69
C GLN A 171 -15.43 -4.93 -11.38
N CYS A 172 -14.79 -4.80 -10.23
CA CYS A 172 -14.02 -3.66 -9.77
C CYS A 172 -12.54 -4.00 -9.86
N ILE A 173 -11.78 -3.15 -10.54
CA ILE A 173 -10.32 -3.26 -10.64
C ILE A 173 -9.67 -1.99 -10.11
N TRP A 174 -8.43 -2.10 -9.66
CA TRP A 174 -7.71 -0.92 -9.18
C TRP A 174 -7.47 0.06 -10.33
N LYS A 175 -7.58 1.38 -10.10
CA LYS A 175 -7.46 2.38 -11.19
C LYS A 175 -6.15 2.33 -11.98
N LEU A 176 -5.08 1.80 -11.39
CA LEU A 176 -3.78 1.61 -12.06
C LEU A 176 -3.74 0.41 -13.00
N ALA A 177 -4.75 -0.46 -12.94
CA ALA A 177 -4.94 -1.59 -13.85
C ALA A 177 -5.63 -1.20 -15.16
N LEU A 178 -6.03 0.07 -15.34
CA LEU A 178 -6.55 0.55 -16.61
C LEU A 178 -5.42 0.87 -17.58
N CYS A 179 -5.58 0.44 -18.83
CA CYS A 179 -4.74 0.82 -19.97
C CYS A 179 -3.25 0.55 -19.74
N ASN A 180 -2.93 -0.50 -18.98
CA ASN A 180 -1.59 -0.94 -18.64
C ASN A 180 -1.12 -2.15 -19.45
N ASN A 181 -1.84 -2.48 -20.53
CA ASN A 181 -1.59 -3.62 -21.42
C ASN A 181 -1.71 -5.00 -20.73
N HIS A 182 -2.45 -5.09 -19.63
CA HIS A 182 -2.73 -6.34 -18.93
C HIS A 182 -4.22 -6.46 -18.64
N ILE A 183 -4.86 -7.49 -19.20
CA ILE A 183 -6.29 -7.78 -19.00
C ILE A 183 -6.56 -8.10 -17.51
N ALA A 184 -7.10 -7.12 -16.80
CA ALA A 184 -7.55 -7.21 -15.41
C ALA A 184 -9.07 -7.38 -15.33
N CYS A 185 -9.84 -6.76 -16.24
CA CYS A 185 -11.27 -7.03 -16.33
C CYS A 185 -11.50 -8.36 -17.06
N ASN A 186 -12.45 -9.16 -16.57
CA ASN A 186 -12.87 -10.40 -17.21
C ASN A 186 -13.41 -10.19 -18.64
N ASP A 187 -13.98 -9.01 -18.91
CA ASP A 187 -14.46 -8.59 -20.23
C ASP A 187 -13.37 -7.92 -21.10
N GLY A 188 -12.17 -7.71 -20.57
CA GLY A 188 -11.05 -7.01 -21.21
C GLY A 188 -11.30 -5.53 -21.50
N SER A 189 -12.34 -4.94 -20.90
CA SER A 189 -12.72 -3.55 -21.15
C SER A 189 -11.70 -2.54 -20.64
N ASP A 190 -10.86 -2.93 -19.68
CA ASP A 190 -9.76 -2.14 -19.13
C ASP A 190 -8.67 -1.80 -20.14
N GLU A 191 -8.55 -2.60 -21.22
CA GLU A 191 -7.60 -2.41 -22.32
C GLU A 191 -8.31 -2.14 -23.66
N SER A 192 -9.60 -1.79 -23.62
CA SER A 192 -10.38 -1.49 -24.81
C SER A 192 -10.19 -0.04 -25.26
N GLU A 193 -10.24 0.19 -26.57
CA GLU A 193 -10.18 1.55 -27.14
C GLU A 193 -11.27 2.46 -26.53
N ALA A 194 -12.48 1.95 -26.31
CA ALA A 194 -13.59 2.72 -25.74
C ALA A 194 -13.29 3.22 -24.31
N THR A 195 -12.54 2.45 -23.53
CA THR A 195 -12.15 2.82 -22.17
C THR A 195 -10.93 3.73 -22.16
N CYS A 196 -9.90 3.41 -22.95
CA CYS A 196 -8.58 4.03 -22.84
C CYS A 196 -8.41 5.32 -23.63
N LYS A 197 -9.09 5.45 -24.77
CA LYS A 197 -8.93 6.59 -25.66
C LYS A 197 -9.20 7.92 -24.96
N GLY A 198 -8.17 8.75 -24.86
CA GLY A 198 -8.24 10.08 -24.23
C GLY A 198 -8.25 10.09 -22.69
N ARG A 199 -8.07 8.95 -22.03
CA ARG A 199 -7.90 8.91 -20.57
C ARG A 199 -6.46 9.27 -20.19
N PRO A 200 -6.21 10.28 -19.35
CA PRO A 200 -4.85 10.65 -19.00
C PRO A 200 -4.10 9.50 -18.30
N CYS A 201 -2.91 9.17 -18.81
CA CYS A 201 -1.98 8.28 -18.14
C CYS A 201 -1.57 8.81 -16.75
N ARG A 202 -1.35 7.92 -15.79
CA ARG A 202 -0.88 8.24 -14.42
C ARG A 202 0.47 7.58 -14.13
N ASN A 203 1.15 8.05 -13.09
CA ASN A 203 2.40 7.49 -12.57
C ASN A 203 3.55 7.47 -13.60
N MET A 204 3.90 8.65 -14.14
CA MET A 204 5.03 8.80 -15.07
C MET A 204 4.88 7.94 -16.34
N LYS A 205 3.64 7.74 -16.78
CA LYS A 205 3.32 7.04 -18.04
C LYS A 205 2.96 8.04 -19.12
N VAL A 206 3.20 7.63 -20.37
CA VAL A 206 2.91 8.38 -21.59
C VAL A 206 1.98 7.58 -22.50
N HIS A 207 1.21 8.29 -23.32
CA HIS A 207 0.32 7.68 -24.29
C HIS A 207 1.09 7.21 -25.53
N CYS A 208 0.75 6.02 -26.01
CA CYS A 208 1.03 5.61 -27.38
C CYS A 208 0.31 6.54 -28.37
N ALA A 209 0.76 6.60 -29.62
CA ALA A 209 0.24 7.55 -30.61
C ALA A 209 -1.27 7.41 -30.90
N ASP A 210 -1.82 6.21 -30.73
CA ASP A 210 -3.26 5.93 -30.89
C ASP A 210 -4.12 6.27 -29.65
N ASP A 211 -3.52 6.76 -28.57
CA ASP A 211 -4.13 7.05 -27.27
C ASP A 211 -4.80 5.83 -26.58
N THR A 212 -4.52 4.60 -27.02
CA THR A 212 -5.19 3.40 -26.49
C THR A 212 -4.44 2.70 -25.37
N GLN A 213 -3.15 3.00 -25.19
CA GLN A 213 -2.28 2.34 -24.23
C GLN A 213 -1.37 3.36 -23.53
N CYS A 214 -1.07 3.11 -22.26
CA CYS A 214 -0.10 3.85 -21.47
C CYS A 214 1.14 3.01 -21.17
N ILE A 215 2.29 3.44 -21.67
CA ILE A 215 3.61 2.87 -21.35
C ILE A 215 4.37 3.80 -20.42
N PHE A 216 5.44 3.33 -19.79
CA PHE A 216 6.29 4.22 -18.99
C PHE A 216 7.06 5.19 -19.88
N PHE A 217 7.38 6.38 -19.38
CA PHE A 217 8.09 7.37 -20.17
C PHE A 217 9.49 6.89 -20.63
N TRP A 218 10.14 6.03 -19.85
CA TRP A 218 11.44 5.44 -20.21
C TRP A 218 11.34 4.30 -21.22
N GLU A 219 10.13 3.84 -21.53
CA GLU A 219 9.84 2.84 -22.59
C GLU A 219 9.58 3.52 -23.93
N GLN A 220 9.34 4.83 -23.93
CA GLN A 220 9.13 5.61 -25.15
C GLN A 220 10.49 5.91 -25.81
N CYS A 221 10.65 5.48 -27.06
CA CYS A 221 11.86 5.60 -27.85
C CYS A 221 13.08 4.98 -27.16
N ASP A 222 12.90 3.85 -26.48
CA ASP A 222 13.99 3.17 -25.78
C ASP A 222 14.85 2.31 -26.72
N GLY A 223 14.37 2.07 -27.95
CA GLY A 223 15.07 1.35 -29.01
C GLY A 223 15.29 -0.14 -28.72
N LYS A 224 14.61 -0.72 -27.73
CA LYS A 224 14.80 -2.09 -27.26
C LYS A 224 13.68 -3.00 -27.71
N THR A 225 12.48 -2.81 -27.19
CA THR A 225 11.33 -3.68 -27.42
C THR A 225 10.10 -2.84 -27.65
N VAL A 226 9.28 -3.25 -28.61
CA VAL A 226 7.99 -2.59 -28.86
C VAL A 226 7.06 -2.78 -27.67
N HIS A 227 6.79 -1.69 -26.96
CA HIS A 227 5.90 -1.62 -25.81
C HIS A 227 4.49 -1.21 -26.22
N CYS A 228 4.35 -0.32 -27.21
CA CYS A 228 3.04 0.08 -27.71
C CYS A 228 2.48 -0.96 -28.69
N ARG A 229 1.18 -1.25 -28.59
CA ARG A 229 0.50 -2.18 -29.53
C ARG A 229 0.58 -1.71 -30.98
N ASP A 230 0.55 -0.40 -31.21
CA ASP A 230 0.72 0.22 -32.53
C ASP A 230 2.20 0.42 -32.94
N GLY A 231 3.14 0.06 -32.06
CA GLY A 231 4.58 0.23 -32.25
C GLY A 231 5.06 1.68 -32.27
N SER A 232 4.21 2.63 -31.86
CA SER A 232 4.53 4.06 -31.90
C SER A 232 5.66 4.47 -30.96
N ASP A 233 5.99 3.64 -29.98
CA ASP A 233 7.06 3.87 -29.04
C ASP A 233 8.44 3.95 -29.70
N ASP A 234 8.69 3.21 -30.78
CA ASP A 234 9.97 3.22 -31.51
C ASP A 234 9.83 3.68 -32.99
N GLN A 235 8.74 4.37 -33.33
CA GLN A 235 8.54 4.89 -34.68
C GLN A 235 9.45 6.09 -34.98
N GLU A 236 10.21 6.02 -36.07
CA GLU A 236 11.19 7.04 -36.46
C GLU A 236 10.63 8.48 -36.46
N ASN A 237 9.45 8.69 -37.07
CA ASN A 237 8.84 10.01 -37.17
C ASN A 237 8.42 10.59 -35.81
N LEU A 238 8.06 9.71 -34.88
CA LEU A 238 7.63 10.10 -33.54
C LEU A 238 8.85 10.35 -32.66
N CYS A 239 9.82 9.43 -32.66
CA CYS A 239 11.02 9.55 -31.84
C CYS A 239 11.92 10.72 -32.23
N ARG A 240 12.01 11.08 -33.52
CA ARG A 240 12.73 12.30 -33.95
C ARG A 240 12.23 13.56 -33.25
N ASN A 241 10.92 13.67 -33.03
CA ASN A 241 10.30 14.84 -32.38
C ASN A 241 10.05 14.64 -30.89
N TYR A 242 10.29 13.44 -30.36
CA TYR A 242 10.14 13.15 -28.94
C TYR A 242 11.27 13.80 -28.14
N THR A 243 10.91 14.38 -26.99
CA THR A 243 11.85 14.99 -26.05
C THR A 243 12.17 13.96 -24.98
N CYS A 244 13.40 13.47 -24.97
CA CYS A 244 13.89 12.57 -23.94
C CYS A 244 14.02 13.29 -22.59
N ASP A 245 13.79 12.56 -21.49
CA ASP A 245 13.96 13.08 -20.13
C ASP A 245 15.43 13.35 -19.76
N ASP A 246 16.36 12.59 -20.34
CA ASP A 246 17.79 12.64 -19.99
C ASP A 246 18.66 12.95 -21.23
N LEU A 247 19.05 11.92 -22.00
CA LEU A 247 19.84 12.08 -23.22
C LEU A 247 19.19 11.42 -24.44
N LYS A 248 19.60 11.89 -25.62
CA LYS A 248 19.13 11.42 -26.93
C LYS A 248 20.32 11.04 -27.80
N CYS A 249 20.22 9.90 -28.50
CA CYS A 249 21.23 9.43 -29.44
C CYS A 249 21.40 10.40 -30.62
N ALA A 250 22.54 10.38 -31.30
CA ALA A 250 22.88 11.37 -32.31
C ALA A 250 22.00 11.29 -33.57
N ASP A 251 21.37 10.15 -33.84
CA ASP A 251 20.39 9.96 -34.91
C ASP A 251 18.98 10.51 -34.60
N ASP A 252 18.78 11.00 -33.37
CA ASP A 252 17.51 11.44 -32.78
C ASP A 252 16.43 10.35 -32.67
N LEU A 253 16.80 9.07 -32.68
CA LEU A 253 15.81 7.97 -32.69
C LEU A 253 15.60 7.29 -31.35
N GLN A 254 16.54 7.45 -30.42
CA GLN A 254 16.52 6.70 -29.17
C GLN A 254 16.91 7.58 -27.98
N CYS A 255 16.22 7.37 -26.85
CA CYS A 255 16.49 7.96 -25.57
C CYS A 255 17.30 7.00 -24.70
N PHE A 256 18.21 7.55 -23.91
CA PHE A 256 19.00 6.79 -22.95
C PHE A 256 19.37 7.67 -21.75
N THR A 257 19.80 7.05 -20.67
CA THR A 257 20.14 7.75 -19.43
C THR A 257 21.62 8.09 -19.35
N TYR A 258 21.99 9.15 -18.63
CA TYR A 258 23.37 9.60 -18.45
C TYR A 258 24.33 8.53 -17.93
N ILE A 259 23.84 7.56 -17.14
CA ILE A 259 24.66 6.46 -16.63
C ILE A 259 25.18 5.54 -17.74
N HIS A 260 24.47 5.47 -18.87
CA HIS A 260 24.78 4.66 -20.05
C HIS A 260 25.64 5.39 -21.09
N LEU A 261 25.85 6.70 -20.92
CA LEU A 261 26.79 7.43 -21.77
C LEU A 261 28.20 6.89 -21.53
N CYS A 262 28.97 6.45 -22.53
CA CYS A 262 30.39 6.08 -22.36
C CYS A 262 30.64 5.10 -21.20
N ASP A 263 29.78 4.10 -21.06
CA ASP A 263 29.89 3.03 -20.06
C ASP A 263 30.62 1.80 -20.61
N GLY A 264 31.06 1.87 -21.88
CA GLY A 264 31.75 0.81 -22.60
C GLY A 264 30.81 -0.17 -23.29
N LYS A 265 29.49 0.07 -23.28
CA LYS A 265 28.49 -0.71 -24.00
C LYS A 265 27.77 0.17 -24.99
N ARG A 266 27.36 -0.44 -26.10
CA ARG A 266 26.50 0.21 -27.07
C ARG A 266 25.05 0.14 -26.58
N ASP A 267 24.57 1.23 -25.99
CA ASP A 267 23.18 1.45 -25.60
C ASP A 267 22.40 2.17 -26.71
N CYS A 268 23.03 3.10 -27.45
CA CYS A 268 22.43 3.66 -28.66
C CYS A 268 22.58 2.72 -29.86
N ASN A 269 21.53 2.56 -30.66
CA ASN A 269 21.57 1.75 -31.88
C ASN A 269 22.60 2.27 -32.91
N ASP A 270 22.81 3.58 -32.98
CA ASP A 270 23.85 4.23 -33.79
C ASP A 270 25.25 4.20 -33.15
N GLY A 271 25.36 3.79 -31.88
CA GLY A 271 26.58 3.77 -31.08
C GLY A 271 27.15 5.14 -30.74
N SER A 272 26.33 6.20 -30.83
CA SER A 272 26.76 7.59 -30.58
C SER A 272 27.15 7.86 -29.13
N ASP A 273 26.54 7.12 -28.20
CA ASP A 273 26.83 7.07 -26.77
C ASP A 273 28.28 6.68 -26.44
N GLU A 274 28.94 5.92 -27.31
CA GLU A 274 30.32 5.44 -27.13
C GLU A 274 31.32 6.13 -28.07
N THR A 275 30.92 7.23 -28.72
CA THR A 275 31.84 7.93 -29.63
C THR A 275 32.86 8.78 -28.88
N PHE A 276 34.11 8.75 -29.33
CA PHE A 276 35.23 9.50 -28.74
C PHE A 276 34.91 10.99 -28.51
N ASN A 277 34.24 11.65 -29.47
CA ASN A 277 33.92 13.07 -29.36
C ASN A 277 32.93 13.36 -28.24
N VAL A 278 31.97 12.45 -28.01
CA VAL A 278 30.98 12.54 -26.94
C VAL A 278 31.66 12.22 -25.59
N CYS A 279 32.39 11.12 -25.52
CA CYS A 279 33.03 10.65 -24.28
C CYS A 279 34.14 11.57 -23.78
N LYS A 280 34.88 12.22 -24.67
CA LYS A 280 35.89 13.22 -24.30
C LYS A 280 35.30 14.39 -23.51
N THR A 281 34.03 14.71 -23.72
CA THR A 281 33.35 15.83 -23.04
C THR A 281 32.61 15.43 -21.77
N ARG A 282 32.57 14.13 -21.45
CA ARG A 282 31.89 13.61 -20.26
C ARG A 282 32.70 13.93 -19.00
N TYR A 283 32.03 14.47 -17.98
CA TYR A 283 32.59 14.53 -16.64
C TYR A 283 32.40 13.18 -15.96
N CYS A 284 33.49 12.48 -15.65
CA CYS A 284 33.41 11.23 -14.92
C CYS A 284 32.85 11.45 -13.51
N GLY A 285 32.12 10.45 -13.00
CA GLY A 285 31.45 10.52 -11.69
C GLY A 285 32.41 10.63 -10.50
N TRP A 286 31.85 10.67 -9.29
CA TRP A 286 32.65 10.79 -8.06
C TRP A 286 33.67 9.63 -7.95
N ARG A 287 34.95 9.98 -7.77
CA ARG A 287 36.10 9.05 -7.74
C ARG A 287 36.32 8.27 -9.04
N GLN A 288 35.83 8.77 -10.18
CA GLN A 288 36.20 8.30 -11.50
C GLN A 288 37.06 9.35 -12.21
N ARG A 289 37.91 8.90 -13.13
CA ARG A 289 38.78 9.75 -13.95
C ARG A 289 38.64 9.31 -15.40
N SER A 290 38.72 10.27 -16.32
CA SER A 290 38.65 10.02 -17.76
C SER A 290 39.96 9.49 -18.30
N CYS A 291 39.85 8.44 -19.12
CA CYS A 291 40.89 7.89 -19.98
C CYS A 291 41.12 8.78 -21.21
N ASP A 292 42.20 8.56 -21.99
CA ASP A 292 42.44 9.35 -23.20
C ASP A 292 41.35 9.09 -24.26
N ASN A 293 40.81 7.86 -24.33
CA ASN A 293 39.65 7.51 -25.16
C ASN A 293 38.31 8.07 -24.66
N GLY A 294 38.27 8.73 -23.50
CA GLY A 294 37.07 9.31 -22.90
C GLY A 294 36.27 8.36 -22.01
N ASN A 295 36.67 7.10 -21.87
CA ASN A 295 36.05 6.17 -20.92
C ASN A 295 36.27 6.62 -19.47
N CYS A 296 35.32 6.31 -18.59
CA CYS A 296 35.42 6.64 -17.17
C CYS A 296 35.70 5.39 -16.34
N VAL A 297 36.88 5.33 -15.73
CA VAL A 297 37.27 4.27 -14.79
C VAL A 297 37.48 4.85 -13.40
N TYR A 298 37.39 4.02 -12.36
CA TYR A 298 37.61 4.51 -11.00
C TYR A 298 39.07 4.93 -10.79
N ILE A 299 39.31 5.93 -9.95
CA ILE A 299 40.68 6.44 -9.67
C ILE A 299 41.62 5.33 -9.16
N HIS A 300 41.10 4.33 -8.45
CA HIS A 300 41.91 3.21 -7.94
C HIS A 300 42.32 2.20 -9.01
N GLN A 301 41.73 2.27 -10.21
CA GLN A 301 42.09 1.46 -11.39
C GLN A 301 43.22 2.11 -12.19
N PHE A 302 43.54 3.38 -11.96
CA PHE A 302 44.72 3.98 -12.58
C PHE A 302 46.01 3.40 -11.98
N CYS A 303 46.91 2.94 -12.84
CA CYS A 303 48.21 2.39 -12.47
C CYS A 303 48.11 1.13 -11.58
N ASP A 304 47.07 0.32 -11.77
CA ASP A 304 46.85 -0.93 -11.05
C ASP A 304 47.46 -2.15 -11.80
N GLY A 305 47.96 -1.91 -13.03
CA GLY A 305 48.58 -2.90 -13.89
C GLY A 305 47.59 -3.63 -14.82
N LYS A 306 46.35 -3.17 -14.93
CA LYS A 306 45.34 -3.66 -15.87
C LYS A 306 44.91 -2.55 -16.81
N ASP A 307 44.50 -2.96 -18.01
CA ASP A 307 43.87 -2.06 -18.98
C ASP A 307 42.38 -1.98 -18.66
N ASP A 308 42.03 -1.14 -17.69
CA ASP A 308 40.63 -0.84 -17.34
C ASP A 308 40.03 0.18 -18.32
N CYS A 309 40.86 1.04 -18.92
CA CYS A 309 40.42 2.02 -19.93
C CYS A 309 40.06 1.39 -21.30
N GLY A 310 40.65 0.25 -21.65
CA GLY A 310 40.55 -0.40 -22.97
C GLY A 310 41.48 0.19 -24.04
N ASP A 311 42.23 1.24 -23.71
CA ASP A 311 43.24 1.90 -24.56
C ASP A 311 44.59 2.07 -23.85
N ASN A 312 44.76 1.43 -22.68
CA ASN A 312 45.90 1.52 -21.76
C ASN A 312 46.23 2.95 -21.27
N SER A 313 45.30 3.89 -21.35
CA SER A 313 45.58 5.29 -20.93
C SER A 313 45.66 5.48 -19.41
N ASP A 314 45.03 4.59 -18.65
CA ASP A 314 45.19 4.41 -17.21
C ASP A 314 46.59 3.97 -16.78
N GLU A 315 47.31 3.27 -17.65
CA GLU A 315 48.64 2.69 -17.39
C GLU A 315 49.78 3.51 -18.04
N LYS A 316 49.47 4.63 -18.72
CA LYS A 316 50.48 5.50 -19.31
C LYS A 316 51.20 6.33 -18.23
N GLU A 317 52.53 6.40 -18.35
CA GLU A 317 53.36 7.25 -17.51
C GLU A 317 52.97 8.74 -17.62
N PRO A 318 52.96 9.52 -16.52
CA PRO A 318 53.55 9.22 -15.23
C PRO A 318 52.60 8.46 -14.30
N CYS A 319 52.89 7.18 -14.09
CA CYS A 319 52.22 6.37 -13.08
C CYS A 319 53.06 6.49 -11.82
N PHE A 320 52.67 7.40 -10.92
CA PHE A 320 53.31 7.53 -9.62
C PHE A 320 52.98 6.30 -8.76
N ARG A 321 53.68 5.20 -9.00
CA ARG A 321 53.81 4.12 -8.04
C ARG A 321 54.54 4.72 -6.84
N ASN A 322 53.80 5.21 -5.87
CA ASN A 322 54.34 5.49 -4.55
C ASN A 322 54.85 4.16 -3.98
N ASN A 323 56.14 3.89 -4.20
CA ASN A 323 56.89 2.88 -3.49
C ASN A 323 57.18 3.42 -2.08
N TYR A 324 56.20 3.37 -1.18
CA TYR A 324 56.42 3.45 0.27
C TYR A 324 55.35 2.67 1.03
#